data_AF-A0A9W4JFF0-F1
#
_entry.id   AF-A0A9W4JFF0-F1
#
_cell.length_a   1.000
_cell.length_b   1.000
_cell.length_c   1.000
_cell.angle_alpha   90.00
_cell.angle_beta   90.00
_cell.angle_gamma   90.00
#
_symmetry.space_group_name_H-M   'P 1'
#
loop_
_entity.id
_entity.type
_entity.pdbx_description
1 polymer ?
#
loop_
_entity_poly.entity_id
_entity_poly.type
_entity_poly.pdbx_seq_one_letter_code
_entity_poly.pdbx_strand_id
1 'polypeptide(L)'
;MATTSAPATDAASYLDLAITLTLNNWPALSLAVQSNWGGANSSDKRDWLCGAISDMLKDRPETDAEDLEEVLIQVMNDEFDVAVDDESAADAADLIMELKGQTDRGEFGAVQEMWEKYQKKSQNRSAAGQFQRVEAADDDQETDDEVDDEEMGDAPTLVRAPRERAEPEIDDDGFTKVVGKKR
;
A
#
# COMPACT_ATOMS: atom_id res chain seq x y z
N MET A 1 -16.61 -0.13 14.16
CA MET A 1 -17.00 1.27 13.89
C MET A 1 -15.71 2.05 13.75
N ALA A 2 -15.34 2.46 12.53
CA ALA A 2 -14.15 3.27 12.32
C ALA A 2 -14.48 4.71 12.71
N THR A 3 -13.86 5.22 13.77
CA THR A 3 -13.98 6.61 14.20
C THR A 3 -13.13 7.47 13.28
N THR A 4 -13.68 7.93 12.17
CA THR A 4 -13.09 9.02 11.37
C THR A 4 -13.26 10.32 12.16
N SER A 5 -12.22 10.70 12.91
CA SER A 5 -12.16 11.95 13.66
C SER A 5 -12.15 13.16 12.72
N ALA A 6 -12.82 14.23 13.12
CA ALA A 6 -12.80 15.55 12.48
C ALA A 6 -11.38 16.11 12.41
N PRO A 7 -11.08 17.09 11.51
CA PRO A 7 -9.77 17.72 11.50
C PRO A 7 -9.50 18.36 12.87
N ALA A 8 -8.27 18.13 13.34
CA ALA A 8 -7.60 18.78 14.45
C ALA A 8 -8.02 20.25 14.63
N THR A 9 -8.21 20.72 15.87
CA THR A 9 -8.54 22.13 16.13
C THR A 9 -7.32 22.94 16.61
N ASP A 10 -6.20 22.26 16.87
CA ASP A 10 -4.95 22.79 17.40
C ASP A 10 -3.75 22.35 16.55
N ALA A 11 -2.68 23.14 16.58
CA ALA A 11 -1.48 22.91 15.78
C ALA A 11 -0.84 21.54 16.06
N ALA A 12 -0.80 21.08 17.31
CA ALA A 12 -0.22 19.77 17.65
C ALA A 12 -0.99 18.61 16.99
N SER A 13 -2.33 18.64 17.04
CA SER A 13 -3.13 17.63 16.37
C SER A 13 -2.98 17.65 14.84
N TYR A 14 -2.70 18.81 14.22
CA TYR A 14 -2.38 18.89 12.79
C TYR A 14 -0.99 18.33 12.46
N LEU A 15 -0.02 18.52 13.34
CA LEU A 15 1.30 17.90 13.21
C LEU A 15 1.20 16.38 13.31
N ASP A 16 0.46 15.86 14.28
CA ASP A 16 0.24 14.42 14.45
C ASP A 16 -0.43 13.82 13.22
N LEU A 17 -1.39 14.55 12.64
CA LEU A 17 -2.05 14.17 11.41
C LEU A 17 -1.08 14.18 10.22
N ALA A 18 -0.23 15.20 10.10
CA ALA A 18 0.78 15.30 9.06
C ALA A 18 1.75 14.11 9.10
N ILE A 19 2.32 13.81 10.27
CA ILE A 19 3.21 12.66 10.48
C ILE A 19 2.51 11.37 10.06
N THR A 20 1.28 11.17 10.53
CA THR A 20 0.49 9.96 10.22
C THR A 20 0.28 9.81 8.71
N LEU A 21 -0.08 10.89 8.01
CA LEU A 21 -0.33 10.86 6.57
C LEU A 21 0.96 10.61 5.77
N THR A 22 2.07 11.23 6.16
CA THR A 22 3.36 11.01 5.50
C THR A 22 3.80 9.56 5.64
N LEU A 23 3.78 9.00 6.85
CA LEU A 23 4.16 7.61 7.09
C LEU A 23 3.23 6.60 6.41
N ASN A 24 1.92 6.88 6.34
CA ASN A 24 0.96 6.03 5.63
C ASN A 24 1.10 6.10 4.10
N ASN A 25 1.74 7.14 3.57
CA ASN A 25 2.02 7.29 2.15
C ASN A 25 3.43 6.86 1.77
N TRP A 26 4.34 6.70 2.74
CA TRP A 26 5.68 6.19 2.51
C TRP A 26 5.63 4.72 2.04
N PRO A 27 6.06 4.41 0.80
CA PRO A 27 5.88 3.08 0.22
C PRO A 27 6.60 1.97 0.96
N ALA A 28 7.84 2.20 1.42
CA ALA A 28 8.64 1.21 2.13
C ALA A 28 7.93 0.72 3.40
N LEU A 29 7.53 1.65 4.27
CA LEU A 29 6.79 1.35 5.49
C LEU A 29 5.41 0.73 5.19
N SER A 30 4.70 1.26 4.21
CA SER A 30 3.38 0.74 3.81
C SER A 30 3.45 -0.70 3.32
N LEU A 31 4.49 -1.06 2.57
CA LEU A 31 4.73 -2.41 2.10
C LEU A 31 5.13 -3.32 3.25
N ALA A 32 6.04 -2.87 4.12
CA ALA A 32 6.47 -3.63 5.29
C ALA A 32 5.29 -4.02 6.21
N VAL A 33 4.36 -3.09 6.43
CA VAL A 33 3.14 -3.34 7.20
C VAL A 33 2.20 -4.32 6.49
N GLN A 34 1.99 -4.14 5.17
CA GLN A 34 1.12 -5.04 4.39
C GLN A 34 1.68 -6.46 4.29
N SER A 35 3.00 -6.59 4.23
CA SER A 35 3.70 -7.87 4.18
C SER A 35 4.02 -8.45 5.56
N ASN A 36 3.60 -7.77 6.64
CA ASN A 36 3.78 -8.21 8.02
C ASN A 36 5.25 -8.45 8.40
N TRP A 37 6.18 -7.67 7.82
CA TRP A 37 7.61 -7.79 8.08
C TRP A 37 7.98 -7.39 9.51
N GLY A 38 7.19 -6.52 10.15
CA GLY A 38 7.30 -6.21 11.58
C GLY A 38 6.56 -7.20 12.51
N GLY A 39 6.12 -8.35 11.98
CA GLY A 39 5.30 -9.33 12.72
C GLY A 39 3.84 -8.92 12.87
N ALA A 40 3.06 -9.69 13.62
CA ALA A 40 1.59 -9.56 13.71
C ALA A 40 1.09 -8.17 14.15
N ASN A 41 1.94 -7.38 14.81
CA ASN A 41 1.63 -6.04 15.29
C ASN A 41 2.23 -4.95 14.39
N SER A 42 2.54 -5.25 13.12
CA SER A 42 3.17 -4.29 12.19
C SER A 42 2.38 -2.99 12.05
N SER A 43 1.04 -3.06 12.07
CA SER A 43 0.18 -1.87 12.08
C SER A 43 0.39 -1.03 13.34
N ASP A 44 0.45 -1.67 14.50
CA ASP A 44 0.59 -0.99 15.79
C ASP A 44 1.97 -0.35 15.92
N LYS A 45 3.01 -0.98 15.35
CA LYS A 45 4.36 -0.41 15.27
C LYS A 45 4.40 0.87 14.45
N ARG A 46 3.69 0.92 13.32
CA ARG A 46 3.57 2.16 12.53
C ARG A 46 2.87 3.25 13.34
N ASP A 47 1.78 2.92 14.02
CA ASP A 47 1.03 3.90 14.81
C ASP A 47 1.84 4.38 16.03
N TRP A 48 2.64 3.50 16.63
CA TRP A 48 3.65 3.85 17.65
C TRP A 48 4.70 4.83 17.10
N LEU A 49 5.23 4.57 15.89
CA LEU A 49 6.22 5.43 15.25
C LEU A 49 5.69 6.86 15.03
N CYS A 50 4.43 7.01 14.64
CA CYS A 50 3.79 8.33 14.52
C CYS A 50 3.87 9.12 15.84
N GLY A 51 3.54 8.47 16.95
CA GLY A 51 3.61 9.09 18.29
C GLY A 51 5.05 9.39 18.71
N ALA A 52 5.97 8.45 18.48
CA ALA A 52 7.38 8.62 18.82
C ALA A 52 8.01 9.83 18.09
N ILE A 53 7.71 10.02 16.81
CA ILE A 53 8.18 11.19 16.05
C ILE A 53 7.55 12.48 16.58
N SER A 54 6.26 12.46 16.89
CA SER A 54 5.57 13.62 17.47
C SER A 54 6.20 14.05 18.79
N ASP A 55 6.47 13.09 19.69
CA ASP A 55 7.10 13.36 20.98
C ASP A 55 8.56 13.83 20.80
N MET A 56 9.31 13.22 19.89
CA MET A 56 10.68 13.64 19.56
C MET A 56 10.74 15.10 19.12
N LEU A 57 9.87 15.52 18.20
CA LEU A 57 9.83 16.89 17.68
C LEU A 57 9.36 17.91 18.74
N LYS A 58 8.60 17.47 19.76
CA LYS A 58 8.19 18.30 20.90
C LYS A 58 9.32 18.45 21.91
N ASP A 59 10.01 17.36 22.23
CA ASP A 59 11.06 17.32 23.25
C ASP A 59 12.38 17.93 22.76
N ARG A 60 12.65 17.84 21.45
CA ARG A 60 13.88 18.32 20.80
C ARG A 60 13.54 19.22 19.61
N PRO A 61 13.22 20.50 19.85
CA PRO A 61 12.86 21.43 18.78
C PRO A 61 14.01 21.73 17.81
N GLU A 62 15.25 21.39 18.16
CA GLU A 62 16.44 21.47 17.32
C GLU A 62 16.57 20.33 16.31
N THR A 63 15.77 19.27 16.43
CA THR A 63 15.77 18.13 15.51
C THR A 63 15.58 18.61 14.09
N ASP A 64 16.52 18.27 13.21
CA ASP A 64 16.42 18.57 11.78
C ASP A 64 15.95 17.36 10.97
N ALA A 65 15.94 17.49 9.64
CA ALA A 65 15.49 16.42 8.75
C ALA A 65 16.48 15.24 8.71
N GLU A 66 17.79 15.49 8.88
CA GLU A 66 18.82 14.44 8.90
C GLU A 66 18.66 13.60 10.17
N ASP A 67 18.45 14.24 11.33
CA ASP A 67 18.15 13.55 12.60
C ASP A 67 16.90 12.65 12.48
N LEU A 68 15.84 13.15 11.84
CA LEU A 68 14.59 12.41 11.65
C LEU A 68 14.78 11.25 10.66
N GLU A 69 15.54 11.45 9.59
CA GLU A 69 15.88 10.40 8.63
C GLU A 69 16.60 9.23 9.33
N GLU A 70 17.61 9.51 10.15
CA GLU A 70 18.34 8.48 10.89
C GLU A 70 17.40 7.64 11.76
N VAL A 71 16.44 8.28 12.42
CA VAL A 71 15.41 7.59 13.22
C VAL A 71 14.50 6.73 12.35
N LEU A 72 14.04 7.24 11.20
CA LEU A 72 13.21 6.48 10.27
C LEU A 72 13.95 5.24 9.74
N ILE A 73 15.21 5.39 9.33
CA ILE A 73 16.05 4.29 8.86
C ILE A 73 16.27 3.27 9.97
N GLN A 74 16.61 3.71 11.19
CA GLN A 74 16.82 2.82 12.32
C GLN A 74 15.55 2.01 12.63
N VAL A 75 14.39 2.64 12.65
CA VAL A 75 13.11 1.94 12.91
C VAL A 75 12.77 0.96 11.79
N MET A 76 12.99 1.31 10.53
CA MET A 76 12.76 0.37 9.42
C MET A 76 13.64 -0.88 9.54
N ASN A 77 14.89 -0.74 9.98
CA ASN A 77 15.78 -1.87 10.22
C ASN A 77 15.36 -2.68 11.45
N ASP A 78 15.21 -2.05 12.61
CA ASP A 78 15.02 -2.74 13.90
C ASP A 78 13.62 -3.34 14.04
N GLU A 79 12.59 -2.61 13.60
CA GLU A 79 11.20 -2.97 13.82
C GLU A 79 10.57 -3.75 12.66
N PHE A 80 11.09 -3.57 11.44
CA PHE A 80 10.53 -4.14 10.22
C PHE A 80 11.52 -5.01 9.42
N ASP A 81 12.79 -5.12 9.82
CA ASP A 81 13.83 -5.87 9.09
C ASP A 81 14.00 -5.39 7.62
N VAL A 82 13.84 -4.08 7.40
CA VAL A 82 13.96 -3.43 6.09
C VAL A 82 15.15 -2.47 6.07
N ALA A 83 16.09 -2.76 5.19
CA ALA A 83 17.12 -1.80 4.81
C ALA A 83 16.54 -0.83 3.75
N VAL A 84 16.50 0.46 4.09
CA VAL A 84 16.12 1.55 3.18
C VAL A 84 17.39 2.24 2.68
N ASP A 85 17.62 2.21 1.36
CA ASP A 85 18.82 2.77 0.69
C ASP A 85 18.43 3.44 -0.65
N ASP A 86 17.22 4.00 -0.70
CA ASP A 86 16.63 4.61 -1.90
C ASP A 86 16.27 6.10 -1.70
N GLU A 87 16.86 6.74 -0.69
CA GLU A 87 16.62 8.14 -0.29
C GLU A 87 15.15 8.43 0.15
N SER A 88 14.27 7.42 0.17
CA SER A 88 12.86 7.64 0.50
C SER A 88 12.61 7.97 1.98
N ALA A 89 13.56 7.61 2.86
CA ALA A 89 13.53 8.02 4.26
C ALA A 89 13.81 9.53 4.41
N ALA A 90 14.80 10.06 3.66
CA ALA A 90 15.10 11.48 3.60
C ALA A 90 13.91 12.28 3.08
N ASP A 91 13.31 11.86 1.96
CA ASP A 91 12.13 12.50 1.39
C ASP A 91 10.94 12.55 2.38
N ALA A 92 10.75 11.47 3.15
CA ALA A 92 9.71 11.41 4.16
C ALA A 92 10.01 12.36 5.35
N ALA A 93 11.27 12.44 5.78
CA ALA A 93 11.71 13.32 6.84
C ALA A 93 11.55 14.80 6.45
N ASP A 94 12.03 15.18 5.27
CA ASP A 94 11.89 16.53 4.70
C ASP A 94 10.42 16.95 4.63
N LEU A 95 9.55 16.06 4.16
CA LEU A 95 8.12 16.33 4.10
C LEU A 95 7.52 16.55 5.49
N ILE A 96 7.89 15.74 6.49
CA ILE A 96 7.42 15.93 7.88
C ILE A 96 7.88 17.30 8.41
N MET A 97 9.14 17.66 8.18
CA MET A 97 9.70 18.93 8.66
C MET A 97 9.08 20.15 7.97
N GLU A 98 8.80 20.09 6.67
CA GLU A 98 8.07 21.13 5.95
C GLU A 98 6.65 21.30 6.50
N LEU A 99 5.92 20.20 6.72
CA LEU A 99 4.56 20.25 7.27
C LEU A 99 4.55 20.75 8.72
N LYS A 100 5.57 20.40 9.51
CA LYS A 100 5.77 20.97 10.85
C LYS A 100 5.93 22.49 10.76
N GLY A 101 6.79 22.98 9.88
CA GLY A 101 7.00 24.42 9.67
C GLY A 101 5.72 25.16 9.26
N GLN A 102 4.89 24.57 8.40
CA GLN A 102 3.59 25.13 8.02
C GLN A 102 2.61 25.14 9.20
N THR A 103 2.56 24.05 9.97
CA THR A 103 1.71 23.91 11.15
C THR A 103 2.09 24.93 12.24
N ASP A 104 3.39 25.18 12.44
CA ASP A 104 3.91 26.21 13.36
C ASP A 104 3.52 27.63 12.92
N ARG A 105 3.34 27.87 11.61
CA ARG A 105 2.84 29.14 11.04
C ARG A 105 1.31 29.26 11.05
N GLY A 106 0.59 28.21 11.43
CA GLY A 106 -0.88 28.14 11.36
C GLY A 106 -1.43 27.89 9.95
N GLU A 107 -0.60 27.38 9.05
CA GLU A 107 -0.95 27.05 7.67
C GLU A 107 -1.32 25.55 7.59
N PHE A 108 -2.62 25.24 7.60
CA PHE A 108 -3.09 23.84 7.61
C PHE A 108 -3.52 23.29 6.24
N GLY A 109 -3.46 24.12 5.19
CA GLY A 109 -4.00 23.78 3.88
C GLY A 109 -3.40 22.51 3.26
N ALA A 110 -2.08 22.34 3.34
CA ALA A 110 -1.41 21.16 2.77
C ALA A 110 -1.78 19.86 3.51
N VAL A 111 -1.83 19.91 4.84
CA VAL A 111 -2.22 18.75 5.67
C VAL A 111 -3.67 18.36 5.40
N GLN A 112 -4.57 19.34 5.27
CA GLN A 112 -5.98 19.10 4.93
C GLN A 112 -6.12 18.47 3.53
N GLU A 113 -5.40 18.97 2.53
CA GLU A 113 -5.42 18.40 1.18
C GLU A 113 -4.92 16.95 1.17
N MET A 114 -3.83 16.65 1.88
CA MET A 114 -3.33 15.28 2.03
C MET A 114 -4.35 14.37 2.71
N TRP A 115 -5.03 14.87 3.74
CA TRP A 115 -6.07 14.12 4.43
C TRP A 115 -7.25 13.80 3.51
N GLU A 116 -7.72 14.77 2.72
CA GLU A 116 -8.80 14.54 1.74
C GLU A 116 -8.42 13.49 0.69
N LYS A 117 -7.18 13.55 0.17
CA LYS A 117 -6.65 12.53 -0.76
C LYS A 117 -6.59 11.16 -0.09
N TYR A 118 -6.14 11.09 1.16
CA TYR A 118 -6.07 9.85 1.92
C TYR A 118 -7.45 9.24 2.16
N GLN A 119 -8.46 10.06 2.50
CA GLN A 119 -9.84 9.59 2.66
C GLN A 119 -10.41 8.99 1.38
N LYS A 120 -10.23 9.66 0.24
CA LYS A 120 -10.68 9.15 -1.06
C LYS A 120 -10.01 7.82 -1.40
N LYS A 121 -8.69 7.70 -1.15
CA LYS A 121 -7.95 6.44 -1.34
C LYS A 121 -8.44 5.33 -0.41
N SER A 122 -8.75 5.66 0.84
CA SER A 122 -9.29 4.71 1.81
C SER A 122 -10.69 4.21 1.43
N GLN A 123 -11.58 5.10 0.98
CA GLN A 123 -12.91 4.71 0.50
C GLN A 123 -12.82 3.78 -0.72
N ASN A 124 -11.93 4.08 -1.66
CA ASN A 124 -11.72 3.22 -2.82
C ASN A 124 -11.09 1.87 -2.45
N ARG A 125 -10.19 1.80 -1.45
CA ARG A 125 -9.67 0.52 -0.95
C ARG A 125 -10.75 -0.33 -0.29
N SER A 126 -11.69 0.28 0.43
CA SER A 126 -12.83 -0.43 1.02
C SER A 126 -13.77 -1.02 -0.05
N ALA A 127 -13.96 -0.31 -1.17
CA ALA A 127 -14.73 -0.81 -2.30
C ALA A 127 -14.01 -1.93 -3.08
N ALA A 128 -12.68 -1.83 -3.26
CA ALA A 128 -11.89 -2.85 -3.92
C ALA A 128 -11.75 -4.14 -3.07
N GLY A 129 -11.69 -4.01 -1.74
CA GLY A 129 -11.64 -5.15 -0.81
C GLY A 129 -12.94 -5.97 -0.73
N GLN A 130 -14.06 -5.46 -1.24
CA GLN A 130 -15.32 -6.22 -1.34
C GLN A 130 -15.34 -7.20 -2.52
N PHE A 131 -14.42 -7.08 -3.50
CA PHE A 131 -14.34 -7.99 -4.64
C PHE A 131 -13.47 -9.24 -4.39
N GLN A 132 -12.82 -9.35 -3.23
CA GLN A 132 -11.98 -10.51 -2.88
C GLN A 132 -12.57 -11.30 -1.72
N ARG A 133 -13.84 -11.69 -1.85
CA ARG A 133 -14.42 -12.83 -1.12
C ARG A 133 -15.32 -13.62 -2.06
N VAL A 134 -14.71 -14.29 -3.04
CA VAL A 134 -15.36 -15.43 -3.70
C VAL A 134 -15.10 -16.64 -2.80
N GLU A 135 -15.88 -16.74 -1.72
CA GLU A 135 -16.21 -18.08 -1.24
C GLU A 135 -17.05 -18.72 -2.35
N ALA A 136 -16.57 -19.85 -2.86
CA ALA A 136 -17.30 -20.67 -3.80
C ALA A 136 -18.62 -21.12 -3.16
N ALA A 137 -19.67 -20.33 -3.41
CA ALA A 137 -21.05 -20.70 -3.20
C ALA A 137 -21.73 -20.56 -4.56
N ASP A 138 -21.95 -21.72 -5.15
CA ASP A 138 -22.89 -21.98 -6.25
C ASP A 138 -24.21 -21.27 -5.94
N ASP A 139 -24.51 -20.18 -6.64
CA ASP A 139 -25.86 -19.66 -6.76
C ASP A 139 -26.02 -18.98 -8.13
N ASP A 140 -26.89 -19.60 -8.89
CA ASP A 140 -27.35 -19.32 -10.23
C ASP A 140 -28.07 -17.96 -10.27
N GLN A 141 -27.45 -16.94 -10.88
CA GLN A 141 -28.17 -15.72 -11.26
C GLN A 141 -27.83 -15.34 -12.70
N GLU A 142 -28.74 -15.72 -13.60
CA GLU A 142 -28.87 -15.15 -14.93
C GLU A 142 -28.94 -13.63 -14.83
N THR A 143 -28.07 -12.95 -15.57
CA THR A 143 -28.30 -11.58 -15.99
C THR A 143 -27.98 -11.52 -17.48
N ASP A 144 -29.08 -11.57 -18.22
CA ASP A 144 -29.23 -11.24 -19.63
C ASP A 144 -28.83 -9.77 -19.82
N ASP A 145 -27.66 -9.54 -20.43
CA ASP A 145 -27.31 -8.24 -21.00
C ASP A 145 -27.02 -8.43 -22.48
N GLU A 146 -28.01 -7.96 -23.24
CA GLU A 146 -28.15 -7.84 -24.67
C GLU A 146 -26.84 -7.50 -25.40
N VAL A 147 -26.43 -8.39 -26.29
CA VAL A 147 -25.35 -8.19 -27.25
C VAL A 147 -25.83 -7.28 -28.38
N ASP A 148 -25.31 -6.05 -28.44
CA ASP A 148 -25.41 -5.20 -29.62
C ASP A 148 -24.28 -5.54 -30.61
N ASP A 149 -24.68 -5.67 -31.86
CA ASP A 149 -24.06 -6.38 -32.97
C ASP A 149 -23.34 -5.38 -33.87
N GLU A 150 -22.00 -5.35 -33.84
CA GLU A 150 -21.19 -4.60 -34.82
C GLU A 150 -20.22 -5.54 -35.57
N GLU A 151 -20.77 -6.09 -36.66
CA GLU A 151 -20.19 -6.25 -38.00
C GLU A 151 -18.81 -6.93 -38.14
N MET A 152 -18.88 -8.25 -38.33
CA MET A 152 -17.79 -9.16 -38.73
C MET A 152 -17.36 -8.97 -40.19
N GLY A 153 -16.15 -8.43 -40.39
CA GLY A 153 -15.42 -8.48 -41.67
C GLY A 153 -14.60 -9.77 -41.83
N ASP A 154 -15.18 -10.75 -42.52
CA ASP A 154 -14.60 -11.79 -43.39
C ASP A 154 -13.16 -12.30 -43.13
N ALA A 155 -13.03 -13.50 -42.53
CA ALA A 155 -11.93 -14.43 -42.79
C ALA A 155 -12.31 -15.89 -42.37
N PRO A 156 -11.92 -16.93 -43.15
CA PRO A 156 -12.58 -18.23 -43.15
C PRO A 156 -12.21 -19.18 -41.99
N THR A 157 -13.18 -20.03 -41.67
CA THR A 157 -13.24 -21.04 -40.61
C THR A 157 -12.12 -22.07 -40.67
N LEU A 158 -11.27 -22.13 -39.63
CA LEU A 158 -10.37 -23.26 -39.38
C LEU A 158 -10.91 -24.10 -38.22
N VAL A 159 -11.61 -25.18 -38.57
CA VAL A 159 -11.91 -26.29 -37.66
C VAL A 159 -10.62 -26.78 -37.00
N ARG A 160 -10.51 -26.65 -35.68
CA ARG A 160 -9.50 -27.36 -34.87
C ARG A 160 -10.19 -28.11 -33.76
N ALA A 161 -10.10 -29.43 -33.86
CA ALA A 161 -10.63 -30.41 -32.92
C ALA A 161 -10.19 -30.14 -31.47
N PRO A 162 -10.94 -30.63 -30.46
CA PRO A 162 -10.56 -30.51 -29.06
C PRO A 162 -9.18 -31.15 -28.84
N ARG A 163 -8.18 -30.36 -28.42
CA ARG A 163 -6.90 -30.90 -27.97
C ARG A 163 -7.08 -31.37 -26.54
N GLU A 164 -7.17 -32.69 -26.34
CA GLU A 164 -6.96 -33.31 -25.05
C GLU A 164 -5.63 -32.83 -24.47
N ARG A 165 -5.67 -32.32 -23.23
CA ARG A 165 -4.46 -31.96 -22.49
C ARG A 165 -3.75 -33.27 -22.16
N ALA A 166 -2.63 -33.53 -22.82
CA ALA A 166 -1.74 -34.61 -22.41
C ALA A 166 -1.21 -34.30 -21.01
N GLU A 167 -1.47 -35.20 -20.06
CA GLU A 167 -0.94 -35.12 -18.70
C GLU A 167 0.60 -35.24 -18.75
N PRO A 168 1.33 -34.46 -17.94
CA PRO A 168 2.78 -34.52 -17.92
C PRO A 168 3.23 -35.85 -17.30
N GLU A 169 3.93 -36.68 -18.07
CA GLU A 169 4.61 -37.87 -17.54
C GLU A 169 5.67 -37.45 -16.53
N ILE A 170 5.52 -37.94 -15.30
CA ILE A 170 6.45 -37.76 -14.19
C ILE A 170 7.31 -39.02 -14.13
N ASP A 171 8.63 -38.87 -14.16
CA ASP A 171 9.59 -39.99 -14.03
C ASP A 171 9.58 -40.57 -12.60
N ASP A 172 10.17 -41.75 -12.39
CA ASP A 172 10.23 -42.45 -11.10
C ASP A 172 10.99 -41.67 -9.99
N ASP A 173 11.65 -40.55 -10.34
CA ASP A 173 12.31 -39.59 -9.44
C ASP A 173 11.55 -38.26 -9.24
N GLY A 174 10.31 -38.13 -9.74
CA GLY A 174 9.44 -36.97 -9.43
C GLY A 174 9.78 -35.66 -10.15
N PHE A 175 10.64 -35.68 -11.17
CA PHE A 175 11.01 -34.48 -11.95
C PHE A 175 10.41 -34.48 -13.36
N THR A 176 9.88 -33.33 -13.80
CA THR A 176 9.35 -33.12 -15.16
C THR A 176 10.48 -33.00 -16.19
N LYS A 177 10.46 -33.86 -17.21
CA LYS A 177 11.51 -33.97 -18.23
C LYS A 177 11.55 -32.74 -19.16
N VAL A 178 12.63 -31.97 -19.14
CA VAL A 178 12.86 -30.88 -20.09
C VAL A 178 13.28 -31.42 -21.47
N VAL A 179 12.38 -31.37 -22.44
CA VAL A 179 12.68 -31.69 -23.85
C VAL A 179 13.48 -30.55 -24.49
N GLY A 180 14.77 -30.76 -24.71
CA GLY A 180 15.65 -29.81 -25.40
C GLY A 180 15.30 -29.68 -26.88
N LYS A 181 15.03 -28.44 -27.33
CA LYS A 181 14.73 -28.13 -28.74
C LYS A 181 16.04 -28.04 -29.54
N LYS A 182 16.23 -28.97 -30.48
CA LYS A 182 17.36 -28.96 -31.43
C LYS A 182 17.10 -27.93 -32.55
N ARG A 183 18.18 -27.26 -32.95
CA ARG A 183 18.27 -26.19 -33.96
C ARG A 183 17.60 -26.52 -35.29
#